data_AF-A0A0R2JVE0-F1
#
_entry.id   AF-A0A0R2JVE0-F1
#
_cell.length_a   1.000
_cell.length_b   1.000
_cell.length_c   1.000
_cell.angle_alpha   90.00
_cell.angle_beta   90.00
_cell.angle_gamma   90.00
#
_symmetry.space_group_name_H-M   'P 1'
#
loop_
_entity.id
_entity.type
_entity.pdbx_description
1 polymer ?
#
loop_
_entity_poly.entity_id
_entity_poly.type
_entity_poly.pdbx_seq_one_letter_code
_entity_poly.pdbx_strand_id
1 'polypeptide(L)'
;MYSGSYISYELNDQINTMLEKQDHTKLTKLAANKKTANLLTNLSPKTKCSNTSDPQGGTRNKLAFATNLHQKTIGVDMKKIGILRWKVAQIYQ
;
A
#
# COMPACT_ATOMS: atom_id res chain seq x y z
N MET A 1 20.21 -3.48 -10.12
CA MET A 1 18.93 -4.14 -9.78
C MET A 1 18.51 -3.63 -8.41
N TYR A 2 17.47 -2.80 -8.32
CA TYR A 2 16.88 -2.47 -7.02
C TYR A 2 15.83 -3.55 -6.77
N SER A 3 16.15 -4.49 -5.89
CA SER A 3 15.30 -5.64 -5.59
C SER A 3 13.93 -5.16 -5.13
N GLY A 4 12.86 -5.74 -5.68
CA GLY A 4 11.47 -5.42 -5.31
C GLY A 4 11.25 -5.39 -3.79
N SER A 5 12.03 -6.17 -3.04
CA SER A 5 12.07 -6.24 -1.58
C SER A 5 12.12 -4.88 -0.86
N TYR A 6 12.89 -3.89 -1.32
CA TYR A 6 12.97 -2.59 -0.63
C TYR A 6 11.67 -1.79 -0.77
N ILE A 7 11.09 -1.75 -1.97
CA ILE A 7 9.86 -1.01 -2.23
C ILE A 7 8.68 -1.69 -1.53
N SER A 8 8.66 -3.03 -1.53
CA SER A 8 7.67 -3.82 -0.79
C SER A 8 7.75 -3.59 0.72
N TYR A 9 8.96 -3.39 1.28
CA TYR A 9 9.13 -2.99 2.68
C TYR A 9 8.60 -1.57 2.95
N GLU A 10 8.96 -0.59 2.11
CA GLU A 10 8.51 0.81 2.24
C GLU A 10 6.98 0.94 2.10
N LEU A 11 6.38 0.11 1.25
CA LEU A 11 4.92 -0.03 1.10
C LEU A 11 4.29 -0.54 2.40
N ASN A 12 4.80 -1.65 2.94
CA ASN A 12 4.26 -2.26 4.16
C ASN A 12 4.34 -1.30 5.34
N ASP A 13 5.48 -0.62 5.51
CA ASP A 13 5.70 0.36 6.57
C ASP A 13 4.69 1.52 6.49
N GLN A 14 4.47 2.07 5.29
CA GLN A 14 3.51 3.15 5.08
C GLN A 14 2.07 2.74 5.40
N ILE A 15 1.61 1.59 4.89
CA ILE A 15 0.24 1.13 5.15
C ILE A 15 0.07 0.78 6.63
N ASN A 16 1.03 0.07 7.22
CA ASN A 16 1.00 -0.28 8.64
C ASN A 16 0.95 0.97 9.52
N THR A 17 1.76 1.98 9.22
CA THR A 17 1.77 3.25 9.95
C THR A 17 0.42 3.96 9.85
N MET A 18 -0.23 3.95 8.68
CA MET A 18 -1.56 4.56 8.50
C MET A 18 -2.64 3.82 9.29
N LEU A 19 -2.57 2.49 9.34
CA LEU A 19 -3.49 1.65 10.11
C LEU A 19 -3.29 1.82 11.62
N GLU A 20 -2.05 1.79 12.10
CA GLU A 20 -1.71 1.97 13.51
C GLU A 20 -2.17 3.33 14.04
N LYS A 21 -1.97 4.39 13.25
CA LYS A 21 -2.40 5.75 13.60
C LYS A 21 -3.89 5.99 13.41
N GLN A 22 -4.63 5.03 12.84
CA GLN A 22 -6.01 5.20 12.41
C GLN A 22 -6.19 6.50 11.59
N ASP A 23 -5.28 6.74 10.64
CA ASP A 23 -5.28 7.95 9.81
C ASP A 23 -6.38 7.82 8.73
N HIS A 24 -7.64 7.90 9.16
CA HIS A 24 -8.82 7.71 8.30
C HIS A 24 -8.82 8.67 7.11
N THR A 25 -8.29 9.88 7.27
CA THR A 25 -8.16 10.86 6.20
C THR A 25 -7.23 10.35 5.09
N LYS A 26 -6.03 9.85 5.43
CA LYS A 26 -5.12 9.29 4.43
C LYS A 26 -5.63 7.97 3.85
N LEU A 27 -6.16 7.08 4.68
CA LEU A 27 -6.71 5.80 4.22
C LEU A 27 -7.85 6.01 3.22
N THR A 28 -8.74 6.98 3.48
CA THR A 28 -9.82 7.35 2.56
C THR A 28 -9.27 8.00 1.28
N LYS A 29 -8.30 8.90 1.40
CA LYS A 29 -7.71 9.60 0.24
C LYS A 29 -6.96 8.65 -0.70
N LEU A 30 -6.31 7.63 -0.17
CA LEU A 30 -5.53 6.66 -0.95
C LEU A 30 -6.39 5.50 -1.47
N ALA A 31 -7.61 5.32 -0.97
CA ALA A 31 -8.52 4.31 -1.50
C ALA A 31 -9.01 4.69 -2.91
N ALA A 32 -8.99 3.72 -3.83
CA ALA A 32 -9.46 3.91 -5.20
C ALA A 32 -10.98 4.15 -5.30
N ASN A 33 -11.74 3.69 -4.31
CA ASN A 33 -13.20 3.81 -4.26
C ASN A 33 -13.74 3.72 -2.83
N LYS A 34 -15.02 4.03 -2.64
CA LYS A 34 -15.70 3.99 -1.33
C LYS A 34 -15.65 2.62 -0.66
N LYS A 35 -15.73 1.53 -1.44
CA LYS A 35 -15.63 0.16 -0.92
C LYS A 35 -14.27 -0.10 -0.28
N THR A 36 -13.20 0.33 -0.95
CA THR A 36 -11.83 0.20 -0.45
C THR A 36 -11.60 1.12 0.74
N ALA A 37 -12.13 2.35 0.72
CA ALA A 37 -12.03 3.27 1.85
C ALA A 37 -12.67 2.65 3.11
N ASN A 38 -13.91 2.17 2.99
CA ASN A 38 -14.63 1.52 4.09
C ASN A 38 -13.90 0.28 4.59
N LEU A 39 -13.30 -0.52 3.70
CA LEU A 39 -12.45 -1.65 4.11
C LEU A 39 -11.32 -1.13 5.00
N LEU A 40 -10.51 -0.20 4.49
CA LEU A 40 -9.31 0.29 5.16
C LEU A 40 -9.59 0.98 6.49
N THR A 41 -10.65 1.81 6.58
CA THR A 41 -10.99 2.54 7.79
C THR A 41 -11.59 1.67 8.89
N ASN A 42 -12.15 0.50 8.53
CA ASN A 42 -12.72 -0.46 9.48
C ASN A 42 -11.69 -1.50 9.97
N LEU A 43 -10.46 -1.47 9.45
CA LEU A 43 -9.42 -2.38 9.91
C LEU A 43 -8.92 -1.99 11.31
N SER A 44 -8.67 -3.00 12.13
CA SER A 44 -8.03 -2.82 13.43
C SER A 44 -6.64 -2.19 13.27
N PRO A 45 -6.21 -1.30 14.19
CA PRO A 45 -4.85 -0.74 14.16
C PRO A 45 -3.75 -1.79 14.33
N LYS A 46 -4.10 -3.01 14.79
CA LYS A 46 -3.17 -4.15 14.88
C LYS A 46 -3.03 -4.91 13.55
N THR A 47 -3.84 -4.59 12.54
CA THR A 47 -3.76 -5.22 11.22
C THR A 47 -2.44 -4.85 10.56
N LYS A 48 -1.78 -5.84 9.96
CA LYS A 48 -0.52 -5.65 9.23
C LYS A 48 -0.65 -6.08 7.78
N CYS A 49 -0.07 -5.28 6.90
CA CYS A 49 0.31 -5.69 5.55
C CYS A 49 1.47 -6.69 5.63
N SER A 50 1.36 -7.78 4.87
CA SER A 50 2.38 -8.81 4.75
C SER A 50 2.32 -9.47 3.36
N ASN A 51 3.30 -10.32 3.06
CA ASN A 51 3.36 -11.10 1.81
C ASN A 51 3.19 -10.24 0.54
N THR A 52 3.83 -9.08 0.53
CA THR A 52 3.82 -8.17 -0.62
C THR A 52 4.62 -8.80 -1.75
N SER A 53 4.00 -8.87 -2.93
CA SER A 53 4.60 -9.42 -4.13
C SER A 53 5.80 -8.59 -4.61
N ASP A 54 6.53 -9.12 -5.59
CA ASP A 54 7.33 -8.30 -6.48
C ASP A 54 6.44 -7.35 -7.32
N PRO A 55 7.02 -6.32 -7.95
CA PRO A 55 6.26 -5.44 -8.85
C PRO A 55 5.55 -6.25 -9.95
N GLN A 56 4.23 -6.12 -10.04
CA GLN A 56 3.37 -6.84 -11.00
C GLN A 56 3.15 -6.06 -12.31
N GLY A 57 3.73 -4.87 -12.42
CA GLY A 57 3.63 -4.03 -13.61
C GLY A 57 3.86 -2.56 -13.29
N GLY A 58 3.64 -1.73 -14.32
CA GLY A 58 3.76 -0.28 -14.23
C GLY A 58 4.90 0.29 -15.07
N THR A 59 5.43 1.42 -14.65
CA THR A 59 6.49 2.18 -15.31
C THR A 59 7.64 2.45 -14.32
N ARG A 60 8.73 3.04 -14.81
CA ARG A 60 9.87 3.47 -13.97
C ARG A 60 9.48 4.33 -12.76
N ASN A 61 8.37 5.06 -12.85
CA ASN A 61 7.92 6.02 -11.82
C ASN A 61 6.65 5.57 -11.09
N LYS A 62 6.04 4.46 -11.48
CA LYS A 62 4.81 3.94 -10.88
C LYS A 62 4.84 2.42 -10.95
N LEU A 63 4.81 1.74 -9.81
CA LEU A 63 4.83 0.27 -9.76
C LEU A 63 3.59 -0.24 -9.05
N ALA A 64 3.03 -1.33 -9.55
CA ALA A 64 1.89 -2.01 -8.95
C ALA A 64 2.34 -3.23 -8.15
N PHE A 65 1.74 -3.46 -6.98
CA PHE A 65 2.04 -4.55 -6.08
C PHE A 65 0.74 -5.19 -5.60
N ALA A 66 0.79 -6.48 -5.28
CA ALA A 66 -0.23 -7.16 -4.50
C ALA A 66 0.29 -7.36 -3.07
N THR A 67 -0.53 -7.09 -2.05
CA THR A 67 -0.17 -7.34 -0.64
C THR A 67 -1.33 -7.94 0.11
N ASN A 68 -1.05 -8.75 1.13
CA ASN A 68 -2.08 -9.29 1.99
C ASN A 68 -2.38 -8.31 3.12
N LEU A 69 -3.65 -7.98 3.27
CA LEU A 69 -4.18 -7.16 4.35
C LEU A 69 -5.46 -7.80 4.87
N HIS A 70 -5.46 -8.20 6.15
CA HIS A 70 -6.62 -8.81 6.83
C HIS A 70 -7.26 -9.96 6.03
N GLN A 71 -6.45 -10.99 5.71
CA GLN A 71 -6.87 -12.18 4.94
C GLN A 71 -7.38 -11.89 3.52
N LYS A 72 -7.25 -10.65 3.03
CA LYS A 72 -7.55 -10.27 1.65
C LYS A 72 -6.28 -9.85 0.95
N THR A 73 -6.15 -10.22 -0.31
CA THR A 73 -5.13 -9.62 -1.18
C THR A 73 -5.69 -8.31 -1.74
N ILE A 74 -4.93 -7.23 -1.60
CA ILE A 74 -5.23 -5.91 -2.14
C ILE A 74 -4.15 -5.49 -3.13
N GLY A 75 -4.53 -4.69 -4.12
CA GLY A 75 -3.62 -4.02 -5.03
C GLY A 75 -3.17 -2.68 -4.47
N VAL A 76 -1.90 -2.35 -4.67
CA VAL A 76 -1.30 -1.09 -4.23
C VAL A 76 -0.42 -0.53 -5.33
N ASP A 77 -0.70 0.71 -5.71
CA ASP A 77 0.15 1.48 -6.60
C ASP A 77 1.14 2.32 -5.78
N MET A 78 2.43 2.13 -6.04
CA MET A 78 3.51 2.97 -5.51
C MET A 78 3.94 3.97 -6.56
N LYS A 79 4.16 5.23 -6.17
CA LYS A 79 4.72 6.28 -7.01
C LYS A 79 6.11 6.66 -6.52
N LYS A 80 7.05 6.79 -7.45
CA LYS A 80 8.40 7.28 -7.17
C LYS A 80 8.36 8.79 -6.91
N ILE A 81 8.91 9.22 -5.78
CA ILE A 81 8.93 10.63 -5.35
C ILE A 81 10.35 11.20 -5.17
N GLY A 82 11.37 10.36 -5.31
CA GLY A 82 12.79 10.76 -5.26
C GLY A 82 13.67 9.65 -5.83
N ILE A 83 15.00 9.83 -5.78
CA ILE A 83 15.95 8.87 -6.39
C ILE A 83 15.74 7.44 -5.84
N LEU A 84 15.48 7.31 -4.53
CA LEU A 84 15.29 6.05 -3.82
C LEU A 84 13.98 5.98 -3.01
N ARG A 85 13.08 6.97 -3.12
CA ARG A 85 11.87 7.05 -2.29
C ARG A 85 10.61 6.73 -3.07
N TRP A 86 9.75 5.90 -2.49
CA TRP A 86 8.47 5.53 -3.05
C TRP A 86 7.34 5.80 -2.06
N LYS A 87 6.16 6.13 -2.57
CA LYS A 87 4.99 6.43 -1.74
C LYS A 87 3.78 5.69 -2.23
N VAL A 88 2.95 5.23 -1.29
CA VAL A 88 1.61 4.71 -1.61
C VAL A 88 0.81 5.82 -2.29
N ALA A 89 0.41 5.56 -3.54
CA ALA A 89 -0.37 6.49 -4.35
C ALA A 89 -1.84 6.09 -4.39
N GLN A 90 -2.14 4.79 -4.44
CA GLN A 90 -3.50 4.28 -4.47
C GLN A 90 -3.57 2.84 -3.93
N ILE A 91 -4.68 2.50 -3.28
CA ILE A 91 -5.00 1.16 -2.77
C ILE A 91 -6.33 0.73 -3.38
N TYR A 92 -6.44 -0.50 -3.87
CA TYR A 92 -7.65 -1.06 -4.47
C TYR A 92 -7.84 -2.53 -4.08
N GLN A 93 -9.10 -2.97 -4.07
CA GLN A 93 -9.51 -4.35 -3.84
C GLN A 93 -10.24 -4.89 -5.06
#